data_AF-A0A962C0E8-F1
#
_entry.id   AF-A0A962C0E8-F1
#
_cell.length_a   1.000
_cell.length_b   1.000
_cell.length_c   1.000
_cell.angle_alpha   90.00
_cell.angle_beta   90.00
_cell.angle_gamma   90.00
#
_symmetry.space_group_name_H-M   'P 1'
#
loop_
_entity.id
_entity.type
_entity.pdbx_description
1 polymer ?
#
loop_
_entity_poly.entity_id
_entity_poly.type
_entity_poly.pdbx_seq_one_letter_code
_entity_poly.pdbx_strand_id
1 'polypeptide(L)'
;LNPHAGEGGWLGHEEIDTLIPVLETLRARGMNLIGPLPADTAFLPQKLADFDAVLAMYHDQGLPVLKYSGFEHAVNITLGLPFVRVAVDHGTALELAGQGVADPSSLIRAAELARSFAQRRARLSPQWLA
;
A
#
# COMPACT_ATOMS: atom_id res chain seq x y z
N LEU A 1 -9.22 8.24 9.63
CA LEU A 1 -9.91 9.06 8.61
C LEU A 1 -9.69 10.52 8.92
N ASN A 2 -10.09 10.95 10.12
CA ASN A 2 -9.98 12.31 10.60
C ASN A 2 -8.57 12.64 11.11
N PRO A 3 -8.19 13.94 11.18
CA PRO A 3 -7.01 14.38 11.91
C PRO A 3 -7.03 13.84 13.34
N HIS A 4 -5.86 13.51 13.88
CA HIS A 4 -5.73 12.91 15.21
C HIS A 4 -6.61 11.67 15.45
N ALA A 5 -6.97 10.94 14.39
CA ALA A 5 -7.89 9.81 14.46
C ALA A 5 -9.21 10.16 15.17
N GLY A 6 -9.75 11.35 14.88
CA GLY A 6 -11.03 11.82 15.41
C GLY A 6 -10.94 12.45 16.80
N GLU A 7 -9.77 12.47 17.44
CA GLU A 7 -9.54 13.03 18.78
C GLU A 7 -10.63 12.59 19.76
N GLY A 8 -10.87 11.28 19.89
CA GLY A 8 -11.90 10.75 20.79
C GLY A 8 -13.35 11.18 20.46
N GLY A 9 -13.62 11.63 19.24
CA GLY A 9 -14.92 12.11 18.78
C GLY A 9 -15.01 13.62 18.62
N TRP A 10 -14.02 14.39 19.10
CA TRP A 10 -14.04 15.86 18.99
C TRP A 10 -13.78 16.35 17.56
N LEU A 11 -13.14 15.54 16.72
CA LEU A 11 -12.81 15.85 15.33
C LEU A 11 -13.42 14.83 14.37
N GLY A 12 -14.71 14.52 14.53
CA GLY A 12 -15.41 13.53 13.72
C GLY A 12 -15.54 12.19 14.44
N HIS A 13 -16.48 11.37 13.97
CA HIS A 13 -16.94 10.17 14.68
C HIS A 13 -16.68 8.87 13.92
N GLU A 14 -16.20 8.94 12.68
CA GLU A 14 -16.02 7.78 11.80
C GLU A 14 -15.07 6.73 12.40
N GLU A 15 -14.07 7.15 13.19
CA GLU A 15 -13.23 6.22 13.95
C GLU A 15 -14.05 5.38 14.94
N ILE A 16 -14.89 6.03 15.74
CA ILE A 16 -15.69 5.40 16.80
C ILE A 16 -16.80 4.55 16.19
N ASP A 17 -17.53 5.12 15.25
CA ASP A 17 -18.77 4.54 14.73
C ASP A 17 -18.51 3.45 13.71
N THR A 18 -17.36 3.49 13.01
CA THR A 18 -17.07 2.56 11.91
C THR A 18 -15.71 1.86 12.03
N LEU A 19 -14.60 2.61 12.08
CA LEU A 19 -13.28 1.98 11.95
C LEU A 19 -12.93 1.07 13.14
N ILE A 20 -13.10 1.55 14.37
CA ILE A 20 -12.80 0.78 15.59
C ILE A 20 -13.63 -0.53 15.63
N PRO A 21 -14.96 -0.51 15.44
CA PRO A 21 -15.75 -1.74 15.36
C PRO A 21 -15.26 -2.74 14.30
N VAL A 22 -14.89 -2.25 13.11
CA VAL A 22 -14.35 -3.09 12.04
C VAL A 22 -13.00 -3.69 12.43
N LEU A 23 -12.09 -2.89 13.00
CA LEU A 23 -10.80 -3.36 13.46
C LEU A 23 -10.94 -4.43 14.54
N GLU A 24 -11.82 -4.23 15.53
CA GLU A 24 -12.08 -5.23 16.58
C GLU A 24 -12.64 -6.52 16.00
N THR A 25 -13.55 -6.43 15.03
CA THR A 25 -14.09 -7.61 14.33
C THR A 25 -12.99 -8.39 13.61
N LEU A 26 -12.05 -7.71 12.96
CA LEU A 26 -10.95 -8.35 12.24
C LEU A 26 -9.85 -8.88 13.18
N ARG A 27 -9.57 -8.17 14.27
CA ARG A 27 -8.69 -8.64 15.36
C ARG A 27 -9.21 -9.92 15.99
N ALA A 28 -10.51 -10.00 16.26
CA ALA A 28 -11.15 -11.21 16.75
C ALA A 28 -11.05 -12.41 15.78
N ARG A 29 -10.80 -12.16 14.49
CA ARG A 29 -10.52 -13.19 13.46
C ARG A 29 -9.03 -13.52 13.31
N GLY A 30 -8.18 -12.99 14.18
CA GLY A 30 -6.74 -13.26 14.23
C GLY A 30 -5.87 -12.31 13.41
N MET A 31 -6.41 -11.21 12.87
CA MET A 31 -5.59 -10.21 12.17
C MET A 31 -4.84 -9.33 13.18
N ASN A 32 -3.53 -9.17 12.98
CA ASN A 32 -2.73 -8.23 13.77
C ASN A 32 -2.86 -6.81 13.17
N LEU A 33 -3.77 -6.02 13.73
CA LEU A 33 -4.06 -4.65 13.25
C LEU A 33 -3.82 -3.65 14.38
N ILE A 34 -3.00 -2.63 14.15
CA ILE A 34 -2.78 -1.53 15.11
C ILE A 34 -3.47 -0.27 14.57
N GLY A 35 -4.22 0.42 15.43
CA GLY A 35 -4.93 1.66 15.08
C GLY A 35 -6.40 1.70 15.53
N PRO A 36 -7.16 2.73 15.09
CA PRO A 36 -6.74 3.79 14.16
C PRO A 36 -5.64 4.69 14.76
N LEU A 37 -4.71 5.15 13.92
CA LEU A 37 -3.62 6.04 14.31
C LEU A 37 -3.73 7.39 13.58
N PRO A 38 -3.30 8.50 14.19
CA PRO A 38 -3.11 9.77 13.48
C PRO A 38 -2.10 9.61 12.34
N ALA A 39 -2.47 10.01 11.12
CA ALA A 39 -1.64 9.77 9.93
C ALA A 39 -0.26 10.45 10.03
N ASP A 40 -0.21 11.67 10.55
CA ASP A 40 1.01 12.44 10.80
C ASP A 40 2.02 11.71 11.71
N THR A 41 1.52 10.91 12.66
CA THR A 41 2.36 10.08 13.54
C THR A 41 2.65 8.69 12.98
N ALA A 42 1.70 8.10 12.24
CA ALA A 42 1.80 6.74 11.71
C ALA A 42 2.90 6.60 10.64
N PHE A 43 3.17 7.68 9.91
CA PHE A 43 4.16 7.71 8.84
C PHE A 43 5.58 8.09 9.29
N LEU A 44 5.83 8.26 10.59
CA LEU A 44 7.19 8.49 11.09
C LEU A 44 8.09 7.28 10.81
N PRO A 45 9.31 7.45 10.27
CA PRO A 45 10.17 6.34 9.86
C PRO A 45 10.40 5.28 10.95
N GLN A 46 10.52 5.70 12.21
CA GLN A 46 10.71 4.80 13.35
C GLN A 46 9.48 3.94 13.63
N LYS A 47 8.27 4.46 13.34
CA LYS A 47 7.03 3.71 13.47
C LYS A 47 6.90 2.70 12.34
N LEU A 48 7.18 3.10 11.10
CA LEU A 48 7.06 2.25 9.92
C LEU A 48 7.91 0.97 9.97
N ALA A 49 9.04 0.99 10.69
CA ALA A 49 9.92 -0.17 10.84
C ALA A 49 9.24 -1.41 11.48
N ASP A 50 8.18 -1.20 12.26
CA ASP A 50 7.47 -2.26 12.97
C ASP A 50 6.25 -2.79 12.18
N PHE A 51 6.01 -2.30 10.95
CA PHE A 51 4.82 -2.63 10.15
C PHE A 51 5.18 -3.26 8.79
N ASP A 52 4.44 -4.32 8.42
CA ASP A 52 4.52 -4.89 7.08
C ASP A 52 3.79 -4.03 6.02
N ALA A 53 2.72 -3.35 6.42
CA ALA A 53 1.90 -2.50 5.55
C ALA A 53 1.16 -1.42 6.34
N VAL A 54 0.87 -0.31 5.67
CA VAL A 54 0.04 0.78 6.20
C VAL A 54 -1.19 0.96 5.31
N LEU A 55 -2.37 1.00 5.92
CA LEU A 55 -3.63 1.29 5.25
C LEU A 55 -4.03 2.75 5.49
N ALA A 56 -3.75 3.61 4.52
CA ALA A 56 -4.30 4.97 4.48
C ALA A 56 -5.79 4.92 4.11
N MET A 57 -6.59 5.82 4.68
CA MET A 57 -8.04 5.87 4.43
C MET A 57 -8.39 6.47 3.08
N TYR A 58 -7.52 7.32 2.53
CA TYR A 58 -7.70 7.94 1.22
C TYR A 58 -6.34 8.26 0.56
N HIS A 59 -6.39 8.54 -0.74
CA HIS A 59 -5.22 8.66 -1.62
C HIS A 59 -4.16 9.64 -1.09
N ASP A 60 -4.56 10.89 -0.86
CA ASP A 60 -3.63 11.96 -0.46
C ASP A 60 -3.18 11.85 1.01
N GLN A 61 -3.72 10.93 1.79
CA GLN A 61 -3.23 10.66 3.14
C GLN A 61 -1.92 9.87 3.14
N GLY A 62 -1.74 8.96 2.17
CA GLY A 62 -0.58 8.07 2.12
C GLY A 62 0.40 8.38 1.00
N LEU A 63 -0.09 8.69 -0.21
CA LEU A 63 0.78 8.80 -1.38
C LEU A 63 1.79 9.96 -1.32
N PRO A 64 1.48 11.15 -0.76
CA PRO A 64 2.48 12.22 -0.65
C PRO A 64 3.70 11.81 0.19
N VAL A 65 3.48 11.08 1.29
CA VAL A 65 4.58 10.55 2.13
C VAL A 65 5.39 9.51 1.37
N LEU A 66 4.72 8.58 0.68
CA LEU A 66 5.37 7.54 -0.11
C LEU A 66 6.24 8.14 -1.22
N LYS A 67 5.75 9.16 -1.93
CA LYS A 67 6.51 9.86 -2.98
C LYS A 67 7.66 10.69 -2.41
N TYR A 68 7.46 11.34 -1.27
CA TYR A 68 8.49 12.17 -0.64
C TYR A 68 9.65 11.35 -0.08
N SER A 69 9.40 10.16 0.47
CA SER A 69 10.41 9.31 1.13
C SER A 69 11.44 8.68 0.18
N GLY A 70 11.50 9.11 -1.09
CA GLY A 70 12.52 8.68 -2.04
C GLY A 70 12.21 7.35 -2.73
N PHE A 71 10.94 6.92 -2.69
CA PHE A 71 10.49 5.78 -3.49
C PHE A 71 10.26 6.16 -4.96
N GLU A 72 11.26 6.74 -5.64
CA GLU A 72 11.27 6.84 -7.12
C GLU A 72 11.20 5.44 -7.79
N HIS A 73 11.36 4.39 -6.99
CA HIS A 73 11.21 2.99 -7.37
C HIS A 73 9.94 2.33 -6.81
N ALA A 74 8.93 3.11 -6.41
CA ALA A 74 7.64 2.58 -6.02
C ALA A 74 7.04 1.74 -7.17
N VAL A 75 6.33 0.67 -6.80
CA VAL A 75 5.58 -0.17 -7.73
C VAL A 75 4.13 -0.19 -7.27
N ASN A 76 3.21 0.12 -8.18
CA ASN A 76 1.79 0.02 -7.92
C ASN A 76 1.37 -1.45 -8.00
N ILE A 77 0.73 -1.97 -6.96
CA ILE A 77 0.28 -3.36 -6.86
C ILE A 77 -1.24 -3.38 -6.73
N THR A 78 -1.92 -4.19 -7.54
CA THR A 78 -3.37 -4.41 -7.38
C THR A 78 -3.62 -5.71 -6.65
N LEU A 79 -4.19 -5.59 -5.44
CA LEU A 79 -4.59 -6.72 -4.61
C LEU A 79 -6.02 -7.17 -4.95
N GLY A 80 -6.32 -8.46 -4.71
CA GLY A 80 -7.67 -9.02 -4.89
C GLY A 80 -7.97 -9.63 -6.27
N LEU A 81 -7.07 -9.50 -7.25
CA LEU A 81 -7.23 -10.12 -8.58
C LEU A 81 -6.83 -11.62 -8.58
N PRO A 82 -7.39 -12.43 -9.49
CA PRO A 82 -7.02 -13.84 -9.64
C PRO A 82 -5.66 -14.05 -10.34
N PHE A 83 -4.92 -12.98 -10.64
CA PHE A 83 -3.58 -12.98 -11.25
C PHE A 83 -2.72 -11.85 -10.66
N VAL A 84 -1.40 -11.95 -10.83
CA VAL A 84 -0.47 -10.89 -10.39
C VAL A 84 -0.58 -9.70 -11.33
N ARG A 85 -0.92 -8.53 -10.79
CA ARG A 85 -0.90 -7.26 -11.52
C ARG A 85 -0.09 -6.22 -10.77
N VAL A 86 0.92 -5.70 -11.46
CA VAL A 86 1.75 -4.57 -11.04
C VAL A 86 1.72 -3.50 -12.12
N ALA A 87 2.08 -2.27 -11.78
CA ALA A 87 2.26 -1.18 -12.73
C ALA A 87 3.38 -0.24 -12.30
N VAL A 88 3.89 0.51 -13.27
CA VAL A 88 4.82 1.63 -13.06
C VAL A 88 4.18 2.74 -12.23
N ASP A 89 4.99 3.56 -11.57
CA ASP A 89 4.52 4.69 -10.74
C ASP A 89 4.59 6.06 -11.46
N HIS A 90 4.91 6.05 -12.76
CA HIS A 90 4.94 7.25 -13.60
C HIS A 90 3.77 7.30 -14.59
N GLY A 91 3.49 8.50 -15.10
CA GLY A 91 2.52 8.73 -16.18
C GLY A 91 3.10 8.38 -17.56
N THR A 92 2.45 8.86 -18.61
CA THR A 92 2.83 8.54 -20.00
C THR A 92 4.09 9.22 -20.49
N ALA A 93 4.49 10.36 -19.90
CA ALA A 93 5.66 11.16 -20.30
C ALA A 93 5.78 11.30 -21.84
N LEU A 94 4.71 11.79 -22.49
CA LEU A 94 4.58 11.83 -23.95
C LEU A 94 5.69 12.65 -24.60
N GLU A 95 6.16 13.67 -23.90
CA GLU A 95 7.29 14.50 -24.26
C GLU A 95 8.62 13.75 -24.38
N LEU A 96 8.74 12.53 -23.84
CA LEU A 96 9.94 11.69 -23.95
C LEU A 96 9.79 10.57 -25.01
N ALA A 97 8.59 10.41 -25.57
CA ALA A 97 8.29 9.32 -26.48
C ALA A 97 9.16 9.40 -27.76
N GLY A 98 9.83 8.29 -28.08
CA GLY A 98 10.71 8.20 -29.25
C GLY A 98 12.08 8.88 -29.12
N GLN A 99 12.40 9.50 -27.98
CA GLN A 99 13.67 10.19 -27.78
C GLN A 99 14.78 9.30 -27.20
N GLY A 100 14.44 8.13 -26.65
CA GLY A 100 15.40 7.21 -26.06
C GLY A 100 16.00 7.66 -24.71
N VAL A 101 15.41 8.67 -24.07
CA VAL A 101 15.89 9.25 -22.80
C VAL A 101 15.03 8.90 -21.58
N ALA A 102 13.97 8.12 -21.75
CA ALA A 102 13.12 7.69 -20.64
C ALA A 102 13.86 6.73 -19.70
N ASP A 103 13.71 6.91 -18.38
CA ASP A 103 14.29 6.00 -17.39
C ASP A 103 13.45 4.70 -17.29
N PRO A 104 14.01 3.52 -17.59
CA PRO A 104 13.30 2.25 -17.51
C PRO A 104 13.22 1.68 -16.08
N SER A 105 13.83 2.32 -15.06
CA SER A 105 13.99 1.77 -13.71
C SER A 105 12.68 1.29 -13.08
N SER A 106 11.61 2.09 -13.12
CA SER A 106 10.30 1.74 -12.56
C SER A 106 9.69 0.50 -13.24
N LEU A 107 9.80 0.40 -14.57
CA LEU A 107 9.30 -0.75 -15.33
C LEU A 107 10.07 -2.02 -14.98
N ILE A 108 11.40 -1.94 -14.89
CA ILE A 108 12.25 -3.08 -14.51
C ILE A 108 11.88 -3.56 -13.10
N ARG A 109 11.73 -2.65 -12.13
CA ARG A 109 11.33 -3.01 -10.76
C ARG A 109 9.94 -3.63 -10.70
N ALA A 110 8.98 -3.11 -11.45
CA ALA A 110 7.65 -3.70 -11.55
C ALA A 110 7.74 -5.15 -12.09
N ALA A 111 8.49 -5.38 -13.17
CA ALA A 111 8.67 -6.71 -13.75
C ALA A 111 9.35 -7.70 -12.79
N GLU A 112 10.40 -7.26 -12.08
CA GLU A 112 11.08 -8.08 -11.08
C GLU A 112 10.16 -8.46 -9.92
N LEU A 113 9.34 -7.52 -9.43
CA LEU A 113 8.37 -7.77 -8.38
C LEU A 113 7.28 -8.74 -8.84
N ALA A 114 6.75 -8.56 -10.05
CA ALA A 114 5.79 -9.50 -10.63
C ALA A 114 6.36 -10.91 -10.73
N ARG A 115 7.62 -11.06 -11.17
CA ARG A 115 8.31 -12.35 -11.21
C ARG A 115 8.41 -12.97 -9.82
N SER A 116 8.81 -12.20 -8.81
CA SER A 116 8.88 -12.65 -7.41
C SER A 116 7.53 -13.17 -6.91
N PHE A 117 6.44 -12.42 -7.14
CA PHE A 117 5.09 -12.82 -6.74
C PHE A 117 4.61 -14.05 -7.48
N ALA A 118 4.84 -14.16 -8.79
CA ALA A 118 4.49 -15.33 -9.58
C ALA A 118 5.19 -16.59 -9.06
N GLN A 119 6.48 -16.51 -8.75
CA GLN A 119 7.25 -17.62 -8.18
C GLN A 119 6.72 -18.05 -6.81
N ARG A 120 6.41 -17.09 -5.92
CA ARG A 120 5.82 -17.39 -4.60
C ARG A 120 4.45 -18.06 -4.75
N ARG A 121 3.59 -17.56 -5.65
CA ARG A 121 2.27 -18.14 -5.92
C ARG A 121 2.36 -19.57 -6.44
N ALA A 122 3.29 -19.87 -7.35
CA ALA A 122 3.48 -21.22 -7.86
C ALA A 122 3.89 -22.21 -6.75
N ARG A 123 4.67 -21.76 -5.76
CA ARG A 123 5.03 -22.57 -4.58
C ARG A 123 3.86 -22.81 -3.62
N LEU A 124 2.96 -21.84 -3.49
CA LEU A 124 1.80 -21.91 -2.59
C LEU A 124 0.59 -22.63 -3.23
N SER A 125 0.58 -22.81 -4.54
CA SER A 125 -0.48 -23.54 -5.24
C SER A 125 -0.33 -25.05 -4.97
N PRO A 126 -1.39 -25.76 -4.53
CA PRO A 126 -1.33 -27.21 -4.33
C PRO A 126 -0.92 -27.91 -5.65
N GLN A 127 0.17 -28.67 -5.62
CA GLN A 127 0.69 -29.45 -6.77
C GLN A 127 -0.26 -30.56 -7.28
N TRP A 128 -1.45 -30.72 -6.70
CA TRP A 128 -2.35 -31.88 -6.87
C TRP A 128 -3.63 -31.52 -7.64
N LEU A 129 -3.59 -30.42 -8.41
CA LEU A 129 -4.63 -30.01 -9.37
C LEU A 129 -4.23 -30.27 -10.84
N ALA A 130 -3.28 -31.18 -11.10
CA ALA A 130 -2.94 -31.66 -12.44
C ALA A 130 -3.20 -33.16 -12.57
#